data_AF-A0A445HFS2-F1
#
_entry.id   AF-A0A445HFS2-F1
#
_cell.length_a   1.000
_cell.length_b   1.000
_cell.length_c   1.000
_cell.angle_alpha   90.00
_cell.angle_beta   90.00
_cell.angle_gamma   90.00
#
_symmetry.space_group_name_H-M   'P 1'
#
loop_
_entity.id
_entity.type
_entity.pdbx_description
1 polymer ?
#
loop_
_entity_poly.entity_id
_entity_poly.type
_entity_poly.pdbx_seq_one_letter_code
_entity_poly.pdbx_strand_id
1 'polypeptide(L)'
;MEKYFGNAYRGDPGVPHSDPDRFVNIWVGSAAFAVLTYFNPYMWQLSNQFNWHDKAMLYEQYHWKQARKKNQPYEFLWNKTWDKNHREHYYYNWPIYFP
;
A
#
# COMPACT_ATOMS: atom_id res chain seq x y z
N MET A 1 -13.71 -25.69 -16.54
CA MET A 1 -13.25 -24.29 -16.66
C MET A 1 -14.42 -23.32 -16.81
N GLU A 2 -15.43 -23.61 -17.63
CA GLU A 2 -16.58 -22.69 -17.85
C GLU A 2 -17.46 -22.45 -16.61
N LYS A 3 -17.61 -23.43 -15.71
CA LYS A 3 -18.51 -23.32 -14.55
C LYS A 3 -17.98 -22.45 -13.41
N TYR A 4 -16.66 -22.28 -13.30
CA TYR A 4 -16.02 -21.46 -12.25
C TYR A 4 -15.85 -19.99 -12.68
N PHE A 5 -15.57 -19.74 -13.97
CA PHE A 5 -15.39 -18.39 -14.49
C PHE A 5 -16.66 -17.81 -15.14
N GLY A 6 -17.66 -18.63 -15.48
CA GLY A 6 -18.85 -18.16 -16.19
C GLY A 6 -19.78 -17.24 -15.38
N ASN A 7 -19.78 -17.34 -14.04
CA ASN A 7 -20.70 -16.58 -13.19
C ASN A 7 -20.10 -15.31 -12.57
N ALA A 8 -18.78 -15.27 -12.33
CA ALA A 8 -18.10 -14.07 -11.81
C ALA A 8 -17.77 -13.04 -12.90
N TYR A 9 -17.76 -13.45 -14.18
CA TYR A 9 -17.32 -12.62 -15.31
C TYR A 9 -18.46 -12.19 -16.24
N ARG A 10 -19.71 -12.49 -15.87
CA ARG A 10 -20.90 -12.07 -16.62
C ARG A 10 -21.46 -10.79 -16.01
N GLY A 11 -21.05 -9.64 -16.56
CA GLY A 11 -21.78 -8.38 -16.41
C GLY A 11 -21.22 -7.35 -15.44
N ASP A 12 -20.02 -7.50 -14.91
CA ASP A 12 -19.33 -6.40 -14.23
C ASP A 12 -18.67 -5.49 -15.29
N PRO A 13 -19.03 -4.20 -15.40
CA PRO A 13 -18.39 -3.24 -16.30
C PRO A 13 -16.88 -3.04 -16.03
N GLY A 14 -16.37 -3.54 -14.90
CA GLY A 14 -14.93 -3.64 -14.62
C GLY A 14 -14.22 -4.84 -15.26
N VAL A 15 -14.95 -5.78 -15.87
CA VAL A 15 -14.37 -6.96 -16.52
C VAL A 15 -14.03 -6.62 -17.99
N PRO A 16 -12.77 -6.82 -18.45
CA PRO A 16 -12.27 -6.30 -19.73
C PRO A 16 -12.89 -6.87 -21.02
N HIS A 17 -14.00 -7.60 -20.96
CA HIS A 17 -14.49 -8.44 -22.06
C HIS A 17 -15.25 -7.72 -23.17
N SER A 18 -15.23 -6.38 -23.24
CA SER A 18 -15.97 -5.63 -24.26
C SER A 18 -15.09 -4.99 -25.34
N ASP A 19 -13.77 -4.97 -25.16
CA ASP A 19 -12.86 -4.22 -26.03
C ASP A 19 -11.57 -5.02 -26.30
N PRO A 20 -11.39 -5.57 -27.52
CA PRO A 20 -10.19 -6.33 -27.90
C PRO A 20 -8.89 -5.56 -27.63
N ASP A 21 -8.90 -4.24 -27.80
CA ASP A 21 -7.73 -3.40 -27.55
C ASP A 21 -7.39 -3.35 -26.06
N ARG A 22 -8.39 -3.31 -25.18
CA ARG A 22 -8.18 -3.37 -23.72
C ARG A 22 -7.68 -4.74 -23.27
N PHE A 23 -8.18 -5.82 -23.88
CA PHE A 23 -7.71 -7.17 -23.59
C PHE A 23 -6.22 -7.30 -23.90
N VAL A 24 -5.79 -6.93 -25.11
CA VAL A 24 -4.37 -6.99 -25.52
C VAL A 24 -3.51 -6.10 -24.63
N ASN A 25 -3.94 -4.87 -24.34
CA ASN A 25 -3.20 -3.96 -23.47
C ASN A 25 -3.00 -4.52 -22.05
N ILE A 26 -4.00 -5.20 -21.47
CA ILE A 26 -3.88 -5.84 -20.15
C ILE A 26 -2.90 -7.00 -20.19
N TRP A 27 -2.90 -7.81 -21.25
CA TRP A 27 -1.94 -8.90 -21.42
C TRP A 27 -0.51 -8.40 -21.60
N VAL A 28 -0.31 -7.38 -22.43
CA VAL A 28 0.99 -6.75 -22.62
C VAL A 28 1.49 -6.14 -21.32
N GLY A 29 0.63 -5.42 -20.59
CA GLY A 29 0.98 -4.85 -19.28
C GLY A 29 1.33 -5.93 -18.25
N SER A 30 0.56 -7.01 -18.19
CA SER A 30 0.80 -8.14 -17.26
C SER A 30 2.08 -8.90 -17.61
N ALA A 31 2.34 -9.15 -18.89
CA ALA A 31 3.57 -9.80 -19.36
C ALA A 31 4.81 -8.94 -19.11
N ALA A 32 4.73 -7.63 -19.40
CA ALA A 32 5.80 -6.69 -19.10
C ALA A 32 6.08 -6.64 -17.59
N PHE A 33 5.05 -6.57 -16.75
CA PHE A 33 5.19 -6.61 -15.29
C PHE A 33 5.82 -7.93 -14.80
N ALA A 34 5.41 -9.08 -15.35
CA ALA A 34 5.99 -10.39 -15.00
C ALA A 34 7.48 -10.49 -15.37
N VAL A 35 7.87 -10.00 -16.54
CA VAL A 35 9.28 -9.96 -16.97
C VAL A 35 10.08 -9.04 -16.05
N LEU A 36 9.59 -7.83 -15.79
CA LEU A 36 10.28 -6.86 -14.95
C LEU A 36 10.44 -7.36 -13.51
N THR A 37 9.42 -8.00 -12.94
CA THR A 37 9.48 -8.60 -11.59
C THR A 37 10.37 -9.84 -11.53
N TYR A 38 10.48 -10.61 -12.62
CA TYR A 38 11.42 -11.74 -12.71
C TYR A 38 12.89 -11.28 -12.68
N PHE A 39 13.22 -10.22 -13.43
CA PHE A 39 14.58 -9.67 -13.46
C PHE A 39 14.92 -8.77 -12.26
N ASN A 40 13.92 -8.09 -11.69
CA ASN A 40 14.06 -7.25 -10.52
C ASN A 40 13.00 -7.61 -9.47
N PRO A 41 13.24 -8.65 -8.64
CA PRO A 41 12.28 -9.12 -7.65
C PRO A 41 12.00 -8.10 -6.53
N TYR A 42 12.81 -7.04 -6.45
CA TYR A 42 12.66 -5.96 -5.46
C TYR A 42 12.02 -4.69 -6.03
N MET A 43 11.32 -4.77 -7.18
CA MET A 43 10.55 -3.64 -7.70
C MET A 43 9.55 -3.05 -6.69
N TRP A 44 9.08 -3.82 -5.72
CA TRP A 44 8.24 -3.33 -4.62
C TRP A 44 8.94 -2.29 -3.72
N GLN A 45 10.28 -2.21 -3.76
CA GLN A 45 11.07 -1.17 -3.08
C GLN A 45 11.07 0.16 -3.84
N LEU A 46 10.66 0.19 -5.12
CA LEU A 46 10.57 1.43 -5.91
C LEU A 46 9.42 2.33 -5.44
N SER A 47 8.41 1.77 -4.77
CA SER A 47 7.29 2.54 -4.25
C SER A 47 7.51 3.00 -2.81
N ASN A 48 8.24 4.11 -2.63
CA ASN A 48 8.18 4.87 -1.37
C ASN A 48 6.85 5.66 -1.23
N GLN A 49 5.99 5.64 -2.25
CA GLN A 49 4.69 6.33 -2.24
C GLN A 49 3.76 5.88 -1.11
N PHE A 50 3.91 4.66 -0.61
CA PHE A 50 3.11 4.13 0.50
C PHE A 50 3.98 3.90 1.73
N ASN A 51 4.62 4.96 2.22
CA ASN A 51 5.32 4.91 3.49
C ASN A 51 4.31 4.73 4.63
N TRP A 52 4.35 3.56 5.28
CA TRP A 52 3.49 3.24 6.42
C TRP A 52 3.66 4.26 7.56
N HIS A 53 4.88 4.77 7.74
CA HIS A 53 5.18 5.78 8.74
C HIS A 53 4.40 7.08 8.54
N ASP A 54 4.38 7.60 7.31
CA ASP A 54 3.69 8.85 7.01
C ASP A 54 2.19 8.71 7.28
N LYS A 55 1.61 7.55 6.96
CA LYS A 55 0.21 7.25 7.29
C LYS A 55 -0.03 7.22 8.79
N ALA A 56 0.86 6.60 9.56
CA ALA A 56 0.73 6.55 11.01
C ALA A 56 0.88 7.95 11.66
N MET A 57 1.82 8.76 11.16
CA MET A 57 2.00 10.15 11.60
C MET A 57 0.79 11.02 11.24
N LEU A 58 0.22 10.86 10.05
CA LEU A 58 -1.01 11.57 9.64
C LEU A 58 -2.21 11.17 10.51
N TYR A 59 -2.36 9.89 10.84
CA TYR A 59 -3.38 9.40 11.74
C TYR A 59 -3.24 10.04 13.12
N GLU A 60 -2.04 10.03 13.69
CA GLU A 60 -1.78 10.64 15.00
C GLU A 60 -2.01 12.15 14.98
N GLN A 61 -1.56 12.84 13.93
CA GLN A 61 -1.80 14.27 13.73
C GLN A 61 -3.29 14.61 13.64
N TYR A 62 -4.09 13.77 12.98
CA TYR A 62 -5.53 13.95 12.86
C TYR A 62 -6.20 13.89 14.23
N HIS A 63 -5.91 12.87 15.04
CA HIS A 63 -6.46 12.74 16.39
C HIS A 63 -6.00 13.86 17.32
N TRP A 64 -4.75 14.27 17.22
CA TRP A 64 -4.24 15.43 17.95
C TRP A 64 -5.00 16.71 17.59
N LYS A 65 -5.25 16.96 16.30
CA LYS A 65 -6.05 18.11 15.84
C LYS A 65 -7.48 18.05 16.38
N GLN A 66 -8.10 16.87 16.45
CA GLN A 66 -9.43 16.72 17.05
C GLN A 66 -9.43 17.01 18.56
N ALA A 67 -8.45 16.49 19.30
CA ALA A 67 -8.33 16.73 20.73
C ALA A 67 -8.11 18.23 21.03
N ARG A 68 -7.26 18.91 20.24
CA ARG A 68 -7.08 20.37 20.32
C ARG A 68 -8.36 21.15 20.07
N LYS A 69 -9.18 20.76 19.08
CA LYS A 69 -10.49 21.40 18.84
C LYS A 69 -11.43 21.27 20.04
N LYS A 70 -11.28 20.22 20.85
CA LYS A 70 -12.06 19.96 22.05
C LYS A 70 -11.40 20.48 23.34
N ASN A 71 -10.25 21.17 23.24
CA ASN A 71 -9.41 21.55 24.39
C ASN A 71 -9.09 20.37 25.34
N GLN A 72 -8.92 19.18 24.77
CA GLN A 72 -8.58 17.97 25.53
C GLN A 72 -7.07 17.69 25.42
N PRO A 73 -6.43 17.20 26.50
CA PRO A 73 -5.06 16.72 26.42
C PRO A 73 -5.00 15.52 25.46
N TYR A 74 -3.93 15.46 24.67
CA TYR A 74 -3.68 14.34 23.75
C TYR A 74 -2.34 13.72 24.08
N GLU A 75 -2.34 12.41 24.22
CA GLU A 75 -1.15 11.61 24.48
C GLU A 75 -0.69 10.94 23.18
N PHE A 76 0.55 11.21 22.78
CA PHE A 76 1.15 10.57 21.61
C PHE A 76 1.43 9.10 21.91
N LEU A 77 0.91 8.22 21.05
CA LEU A 77 0.94 6.78 21.20
C LEU A 77 2.08 6.14 20.39
N TRP A 78 2.61 6.82 19.37
CA TRP A 78 3.62 6.29 18.47
C TRP A 78 4.79 5.59 19.18
N ASN A 79 5.36 6.24 20.20
CA ASN A 79 6.50 5.70 20.95
C ASN A 79 6.11 4.71 22.05
N LYS A 80 4.82 4.50 22.30
CA LYS A 80 4.27 3.68 23.39
C LYS A 80 3.67 2.36 22.90
N THR A 81 3.25 2.30 21.65
CA THR A 81 2.65 1.09 21.06
C THR A 81 3.65 -0.02 20.79
N TRP A 82 4.94 0.30 20.75
CA TRP A 82 5.99 -0.63 20.36
C TRP A 82 6.87 -1.05 21.53
N ASP A 83 7.29 -2.31 21.51
CA ASP A 83 8.31 -2.80 22.42
C ASP A 83 9.63 -2.03 22.22
N LYS A 84 10.40 -1.87 23.29
CA LYS A 84 11.64 -1.09 23.29
C LYS A 84 12.61 -1.56 22.20
N ASN A 85 12.76 -2.88 22.04
CA ASN A 85 13.70 -3.45 21.09
C ASN A 85 13.28 -3.15 19.64
N HIS A 86 11.99 -3.32 19.33
CA HIS A 86 11.43 -3.01 18.01
C HIS A 86 11.60 -1.53 17.64
N ARG A 87 11.38 -0.64 18.62
CA ARG A 87 11.55 0.80 18.44
C ARG A 87 13.00 1.18 18.16
N GLU A 88 13.95 0.62 18.90
CA GLU A 88 15.38 0.89 18.71
C GLU A 88 15.87 0.42 17.33
N HIS A 89 15.49 -0.79 16.91
CA HIS A 89 15.80 -1.29 15.57
C HIS A 89 15.17 -0.44 14.46
N TYR A 90 13.95 0.05 14.66
CA TYR A 90 13.30 0.90 13.68
C TYR A 90 14.01 2.24 13.49
N TYR A 91 14.41 2.89 14.58
CA TYR A 91 15.17 4.14 14.51
C TYR A 91 16.59 3.92 13.97
N TYR A 92 17.23 2.80 14.28
CA TYR A 92 18.51 2.42 13.69
C TYR A 92 18.42 2.27 12.17
N ASN A 93 17.37 1.61 11.69
CA ASN A 93 17.11 1.40 10.26
C ASN A 93 16.44 2.60 9.57
N TRP A 94 16.20 3.71 10.28
CA TRP A 94 15.51 4.88 9.73
C TRP A 94 16.11 5.38 8.41
N PRO A 95 17.45 5.51 8.24
CA PRO A 95 18.03 5.96 6.98
C PRO A 95 17.77 5.00 5.79
N ILE A 96 17.41 3.76 6.06
CA ILE A 96 17.09 2.74 5.04
C ILE A 96 15.62 2.85 4.63
N TYR A 97 14.73 3.15 5.56
CA TYR A 97 13.29 3.31 5.30
C TYR A 97 12.95 4.68 4.68
N PHE A 98 13.77 5.70 4.94
CA PHE A 98 13.61 7.06 4.45
C PHE A 98 14.92 7.54 3.81
N PRO A 99 15.27 7.04 2.61
CA PRO A 99 16.45 7.49 1.87
C PRO A 99 16.31 8.92 1.33
#